data_AF-A0A2V5JX50-F1
#
_entry.id   AF-A0A2V5JX50-F1
#
_cell.length_a   1.000
_cell.length_b   1.000
_cell.length_c   1.000
_cell.angle_alpha   90.00
_cell.angle_beta   90.00
_cell.angle_gamma   90.00
#
_symmetry.space_group_name_H-M   'P 1'
#
loop_
_entity.id
_entity.type
_entity.pdbx_description
1 polymer ?
#
loop_
_entity_poly.entity_id
_entity_poly.type
_entity_poly.pdbx_seq_one_letter_code
_entity_poly.pdbx_strand_id
1 'polypeptide(L)'
;WFAGYTSTLTCGVWVGFDQPATIIPHGYGAALALPVWTQVMNKAAQHYPAVPLQPTMPIQHATVCSISNQLATTGCMGAGTAYDIDLPADKVPTAACQVHGGEQWPFAQQFQGLPQKAGTFPGRLFKSFRRLFGGP
;
A
#
# COMPACT_ATOMS: atom_id res chain seq x y z
N TRP A 1 -23.66 0.33 -9.01
CA TRP A 1 -22.56 1.27 -9.29
C TRP A 1 -21.23 0.62 -8.89
N PHE A 2 -20.15 0.98 -9.59
CA PHE A 2 -18.77 0.76 -9.17
C PHE A 2 -17.93 1.94 -9.66
N ALA A 3 -17.00 2.45 -8.86
CA ALA A 3 -16.11 3.54 -9.25
C ALA A 3 -14.68 3.27 -8.78
N GLY A 4 -13.71 3.68 -9.58
CA GLY A 4 -12.29 3.49 -9.30
C GLY A 4 -11.44 4.32 -10.25
N TYR A 5 -10.13 4.34 -9.99
CA TYR A 5 -9.20 5.19 -10.73
C TYR A 5 -7.81 4.57 -10.85
N THR A 6 -7.07 5.05 -11.83
CA THR A 6 -5.60 4.97 -11.93
C THR A 6 -5.02 6.38 -11.78
N SER A 7 -3.70 6.53 -11.83
CA SER A 7 -3.05 7.84 -11.85
C SER A 7 -3.45 8.73 -13.05
N THR A 8 -4.07 8.17 -14.09
CA THR A 8 -4.35 8.85 -15.36
C THR A 8 -5.83 8.89 -15.72
N LEU A 9 -6.67 8.06 -15.09
CA LEU A 9 -8.06 7.91 -15.48
C LEU A 9 -8.96 7.58 -14.28
N THR A 10 -10.14 8.18 -14.24
CA THR A 10 -11.22 7.82 -13.29
C THR A 10 -12.38 7.27 -14.09
N CYS A 11 -12.98 6.17 -13.61
CA CYS A 11 -14.14 5.55 -14.26
C CYS A 11 -15.19 5.18 -13.21
N GLY A 12 -16.43 5.53 -13.50
CA GLY A 12 -17.62 5.09 -12.76
C GLY A 12 -18.56 4.37 -13.71
N VAL A 13 -19.07 3.22 -13.27
CA VAL A 13 -20.04 2.40 -14.01
C VAL A 13 -21.31 2.27 -13.18
N TRP A 14 -22.44 2.53 -13.81
CA TRP A 14 -23.76 2.19 -13.28
C TRP A 14 -24.39 1.06 -14.09
N VAL A 15 -25.21 0.27 -13.42
CA VAL A 15 -26.06 -0.73 -14.05
C VAL A 15 -27.43 -0.62 -13.38
N GLY A 16 -28.47 -0.53 -14.19
CA GLY A 16 -29.87 -0.52 -13.77
C GLY A 16 -30.80 -0.44 -14.97
N PHE A 17 -32.10 -0.47 -14.67
CA PHE A 17 -33.15 -0.29 -15.67
C PHE A 17 -33.60 1.17 -15.72
N ASP A 18 -34.10 1.60 -16.87
CA ASP A 18 -34.65 2.95 -17.05
C ASP A 18 -35.90 3.20 -16.21
N GLN A 19 -36.67 2.13 -15.94
CA GLN A 19 -37.79 2.15 -15.01
C GLN A 19 -37.37 1.52 -13.69
N PRO A 20 -37.83 2.04 -12.52
CA PRO A 20 -37.49 1.48 -11.22
C PRO A 20 -38.00 0.04 -11.08
N ALA A 21 -37.11 -0.92 -11.25
CA ALA A 21 -37.37 -2.33 -11.05
C ALA A 21 -36.16 -3.00 -10.40
N THR A 22 -36.43 -4.05 -9.62
CA THR A 22 -35.36 -4.88 -9.06
C THR A 22 -34.57 -5.53 -10.20
N ILE A 23 -33.26 -5.29 -10.26
CA ILE A 23 -32.39 -5.81 -11.32
C ILE A 23 -32.36 -7.34 -11.27
N ILE A 24 -31.82 -7.88 -10.18
CA ILE A 24 -31.81 -9.29 -9.81
C ILE A 24 -31.73 -9.39 -8.28
N PRO A 25 -32.17 -10.49 -7.65
CA PRO A 25 -31.82 -10.79 -6.26
C PRO A 25 -30.30 -10.76 -6.08
N HIS A 26 -29.81 -10.09 -5.04
CA HIS A 26 -28.37 -9.94 -4.77
C HIS A 26 -27.56 -9.26 -5.90
N GLY A 27 -28.20 -8.38 -6.68
CA GLY A 27 -27.57 -7.58 -7.74
C GLY A 27 -26.68 -6.46 -7.23
N TYR A 28 -25.63 -6.78 -6.46
CA TYR A 28 -24.70 -5.80 -5.93
C TYR A 28 -23.81 -5.21 -7.03
N GLY A 29 -23.32 -3.98 -6.79
CA GLY A 29 -22.40 -3.30 -7.71
C GLY A 29 -21.15 -4.12 -8.05
N ALA A 30 -20.64 -4.92 -7.10
CA ALA A 30 -19.50 -5.81 -7.32
C ALA A 30 -19.80 -6.98 -8.27
N ALA A 31 -21.04 -7.46 -8.33
CA ALA A 31 -21.43 -8.54 -9.25
C ALA A 31 -21.74 -8.01 -10.65
N LEU A 32 -22.34 -6.81 -10.74
CA LEU A 32 -22.87 -6.27 -12.00
C LEU A 32 -21.95 -5.22 -12.64
N ALA A 33 -21.56 -4.19 -11.90
CA ALA A 33 -20.85 -3.03 -12.45
C ALA A 33 -19.32 -3.23 -12.48
N LEU A 34 -18.74 -3.94 -11.51
CA LEU A 34 -17.29 -4.18 -11.45
C LEU A 34 -16.75 -4.95 -12.68
N PRO A 35 -17.37 -6.04 -13.18
CA PRO A 35 -16.85 -6.72 -14.37
C PRO A 35 -16.83 -5.83 -15.62
N VAL A 36 -17.80 -4.93 -15.76
CA VAL A 36 -17.84 -3.94 -16.85
C VAL A 36 -16.73 -2.89 -16.66
N TRP A 37 -16.57 -2.37 -15.44
CA TRP A 37 -15.49 -1.43 -15.11
C TRP A 37 -14.11 -2.04 -15.41
N THR A 38 -13.87 -3.30 -15.04
CA THR A 38 -12.60 -4.00 -15.29
C THR A 38 -12.30 -4.10 -16.78
N GLN A 39 -13.31 -4.40 -17.62
CA GLN A 39 -13.14 -4.45 -19.07
C GLN A 39 -12.78 -3.06 -19.65
N VAL A 40 -13.48 -2.02 -19.20
CA VAL A 40 -13.22 -0.63 -19.61
C VAL A 40 -11.81 -0.22 -19.22
N MET A 41 -11.41 -0.44 -17.97
CA MET A 41 -10.09 -0.04 -17.47
C MET A 41 -8.95 -0.82 -18.11
N ASN A 42 -9.12 -2.12 -18.36
CA ASN A 42 -8.12 -2.94 -19.06
C ASN A 42 -7.91 -2.46 -20.50
N LYS A 43 -8.98 -2.02 -21.18
CA LYS A 43 -8.86 -1.44 -22.52
C LYS A 43 -8.24 -0.05 -22.47
N ALA A 44 -8.65 0.78 -21.51
CA ALA A 44 -8.13 2.13 -21.32
C ALA A 44 -6.64 2.12 -20.97
N ALA A 45 -6.14 1.14 -20.21
CA ALA A 45 -4.74 1.01 -19.84
C ALA A 45 -3.77 0.91 -21.05
N GLN A 46 -4.27 0.51 -22.22
CA GLN A 46 -3.48 0.48 -23.47
C GLN A 46 -3.17 1.88 -24.00
N HIS A 47 -4.01 2.87 -23.68
CA HIS A 47 -3.90 4.26 -24.14
C HIS A 47 -3.52 5.22 -23.01
N TYR A 48 -3.89 4.88 -21.78
CA TYR A 48 -3.68 5.67 -20.56
C TYR A 48 -2.92 4.82 -19.52
N PRO A 49 -1.64 4.48 -19.76
CA PRO A 49 -0.88 3.64 -18.85
C PRO A 49 -0.77 4.31 -17.47
N ALA A 50 -1.04 3.55 -16.42
CA ALA A 50 -0.92 4.04 -15.05
C ALA A 50 0.56 4.16 -14.65
N VAL A 51 0.86 5.16 -13.84
CA VAL A 51 2.12 5.32 -13.13
C VAL A 51 1.87 5.18 -11.62
N PRO A 52 2.89 4.84 -10.82
CA PRO A 52 2.76 4.82 -9.38
C PRO A 52 2.26 6.17 -8.85
N LEU A 53 1.22 6.15 -8.02
CA LEU A 53 0.71 7.33 -7.35
C LEU A 53 1.81 7.87 -6.41
N GLN A 54 2.15 9.14 -6.57
CA GLN A 54 3.13 9.82 -5.74
C GLN A 54 2.41 10.56 -4.62
N PRO A 55 2.82 10.38 -3.35
CA PRO A 55 2.32 11.21 -2.26
C PRO A 55 2.61 12.69 -2.53
N THR A 56 1.62 13.56 -2.32
CA THR A 56 1.77 15.01 -2.45
C THR A 56 2.19 15.68 -1.14
N MET A 57 2.33 14.90 -0.08
CA MET A 57 2.67 15.34 1.27
C MET A 57 3.68 14.39 1.92
N PRO A 58 4.42 14.84 2.95
CA PRO A 58 5.37 13.97 3.66
C PRO A 58 4.65 12.76 4.26
N ILE A 59 5.18 11.58 3.97
CA ILE A 59 4.71 10.32 4.56
C ILE A 59 5.68 9.91 5.65
N GLN A 60 5.15 9.45 6.77
CA GLN A 60 5.89 8.91 7.90
C GLN A 60 5.42 7.48 8.20
N HIS A 61 6.40 6.62 8.41
CA HIS A 61 6.20 5.25 8.83
C HIS A 61 5.93 5.21 10.34
N ALA A 62 4.91 4.47 10.75
CA ALA A 62 4.56 4.28 12.15
C ALA A 62 4.03 2.87 12.42
N THR A 63 4.31 2.35 13.61
CA THR A 63 3.68 1.12 14.12
C THR A 63 2.48 1.51 14.97
N VAL A 64 1.29 1.07 14.58
CA VAL A 64 0.02 1.41 15.25
C VAL A 64 -0.72 0.16 15.71
N CYS A 65 -1.64 0.34 16.66
CA CYS A 65 -2.50 -0.72 17.16
C CYS A 65 -3.82 -0.77 16.37
N SER A 66 -4.16 -1.94 15.82
CA SER A 66 -5.40 -2.17 15.05
C SER A 66 -6.70 -2.00 15.83
N ILE A 67 -6.63 -1.97 17.17
CA ILE A 67 -7.79 -1.76 18.04
C ILE A 67 -7.95 -0.28 18.42
N SER A 68 -6.86 0.37 18.83
CA SER A 68 -6.92 1.74 19.36
C SER A 68 -6.61 2.83 18.34
N ASN A 69 -6.01 2.48 17.20
CA ASN A 69 -5.46 3.39 16.19
C ASN A 69 -4.39 4.36 16.73
N GLN A 70 -3.81 4.07 17.90
CA GLN A 70 -2.73 4.83 18.52
C GLN A 70 -1.38 4.15 18.31
N LEU A 71 -0.27 4.81 18.69
CA LEU A 71 1.07 4.23 18.57
C LEU A 71 1.16 2.94 19.38
N ALA A 72 1.67 1.88 18.76
CA ALA A 72 1.76 0.58 19.38
C ALA A 72 2.69 0.60 20.61
N THR A 73 2.29 -0.15 21.63
CA THR A 73 3.10 -0.48 22.82
C THR A 73 3.62 -1.91 22.71
N THR A 74 4.55 -2.31 23.59
CA THR A 74 4.98 -3.70 23.68
C THR A 74 3.84 -4.67 23.96
N GLY A 75 2.78 -4.23 24.67
CA GLY A 75 1.56 -5.01 24.83
C GLY A 75 0.80 -5.24 23.52
N CYS A 76 0.82 -4.29 22.59
CA CYS A 76 0.22 -4.48 21.25
C CYS A 76 0.97 -5.56 20.46
N MET A 77 2.30 -5.59 20.58
CA MET A 77 3.14 -6.61 19.95
C MET A 77 2.83 -7.99 20.51
N GLY A 78 2.77 -8.12 21.84
CA GLY A 78 2.42 -9.37 22.52
C GLY A 78 1.01 -9.86 22.19
N ALA A 79 0.07 -8.93 21.98
CA ALA A 79 -1.31 -9.23 21.58
C ALA A 79 -1.47 -9.49 20.07
N GLY A 80 -0.44 -9.27 19.24
CA GLY A 80 -0.54 -9.40 17.78
C GLY A 80 -1.44 -8.34 17.13
N THR A 81 -1.63 -7.18 17.78
CA THR A 81 -2.47 -6.07 17.29
C THR A 81 -1.66 -4.91 16.71
N ALA A 82 -0.33 -4.98 16.83
CA ALA A 82 0.56 -4.00 16.22
C ALA A 82 0.77 -4.29 14.73
N TYR A 83 0.71 -3.26 13.90
CA TYR A 83 1.05 -3.33 12.48
C TYR A 83 1.68 -2.02 12.00
N ASP A 84 2.52 -2.12 10.98
CA ASP A 84 3.18 -0.98 10.38
C ASP A 84 2.31 -0.34 9.29
N ILE A 85 2.30 0.99 9.26
CA ILE A 85 1.54 1.79 8.31
C ILE A 85 2.31 3.05 7.91
N ASP A 86 2.14 3.44 6.65
CA ASP A 86 2.59 4.72 6.12
C ASP A 86 1.43 5.72 6.14
N LEU A 87 1.61 6.82 6.87
CA LEU A 87 0.60 7.87 7.02
C LEU A 87 1.16 9.23 6.61
N PRO A 88 0.32 10.18 6.18
CA PRO A 88 0.71 11.58 6.18
C PRO A 88 1.29 11.98 7.54
N ALA A 89 2.40 12.72 7.55
CA ALA A 89 3.10 13.07 8.78
C ALA A 89 2.19 13.82 9.78
N ASP A 90 1.20 14.59 9.30
CA ASP A 90 0.22 15.29 10.13
C ASP A 90 -0.91 14.39 10.68
N LYS A 91 -0.99 13.13 10.23
CA LYS A 91 -1.97 12.12 10.67
C LYS A 91 -1.37 11.03 11.54
N VAL A 92 -0.07 11.08 11.81
CA VAL A 92 0.57 10.14 12.74
C VAL A 92 0.08 10.42 14.16
N PRO A 93 -0.47 9.42 14.89
CA PRO A 93 -0.90 9.59 16.27
C PRO A 93 0.30 9.93 17.17
N THR A 94 0.09 10.77 18.18
CA THR A 94 1.13 11.08 19.19
C THR A 94 0.97 10.28 20.48
N ALA A 95 -0.25 9.82 20.78
CA ALA A 95 -0.53 9.03 21.96
C ALA A 95 -0.12 7.56 21.78
N ALA A 96 0.46 6.97 22.84
CA ALA A 96 0.64 5.53 22.94
C ALA A 96 -0.71 4.84 23.20
N CYS A 97 -0.83 3.60 22.72
CA CYS A 97 -2.01 2.76 22.91
C CYS A 97 -2.41 2.69 24.38
N GLN A 98 -3.66 3.07 24.67
CA GLN A 98 -4.25 2.98 26.01
C GLN A 98 -4.98 1.65 26.27
N VAL A 99 -5.15 0.81 25.24
CA VAL A 99 -5.84 -0.48 25.34
C VAL A 99 -4.89 -1.58 25.82
N HIS A 100 -3.65 -1.57 25.32
CA HIS A 100 -2.63 -2.53 25.69
C HIS A 100 -1.56 -1.83 26.53
N GLY A 101 -1.25 -2.40 27.69
CA GLY A 101 -0.17 -1.90 28.55
C GLY A 101 1.22 -2.09 27.93
N GLY A 102 2.25 -1.82 28.73
CA GLY A 102 3.63 -1.92 28.32
C GLY A 102 4.22 -0.61 27.83
N GLU A 103 5.51 -0.64 27.51
CA GLU A 103 6.25 0.54 27.10
C GLU A 103 5.94 0.91 25.64
N GLN A 104 6.10 2.19 25.32
CA GLN A 104 5.96 2.66 23.95
C GLN A 104 7.03 2.01 23.08
N TRP A 105 6.64 1.50 21.91
CA TRP A 105 7.56 0.81 21.03
C TRP A 105 8.61 1.79 20.48
N PRO A 106 9.92 1.55 20.70
CA PRO A 106 10.97 2.53 20.41
C PRO A 106 11.15 2.84 18.91
N PHE A 107 10.59 2.01 18.02
CA PHE A 107 10.68 2.19 16.57
C PHE A 107 9.42 2.77 15.93
N ALA A 108 8.38 3.08 16.70
CA ALA A 108 7.12 3.61 16.14
C ALA A 108 7.27 4.99 15.48
N GLN A 109 8.41 5.67 15.63
CA GLN A 109 8.66 7.02 15.12
C GLN A 109 9.95 7.18 14.30
N GLN A 110 10.77 6.14 14.14
CA GLN A 110 12.12 6.29 13.57
C GLN A 110 12.40 5.32 12.43
N PHE A 111 11.95 5.71 11.23
CA PHE A 111 12.75 5.52 10.02
C PHE A 111 12.89 6.86 9.32
N GLN A 112 13.94 7.60 9.69
CA GLN A 112 14.49 8.62 8.81
C GLN A 112 15.00 7.90 7.55
N GLY A 113 14.27 8.05 6.45
CA GLY A 113 14.67 7.75 5.08
C GLY A 113 15.54 6.51 4.88
N LEU A 114 14.96 5.42 4.39
CA LEU A 114 15.75 4.44 3.65
C LEU A 114 16.58 5.21 2.61
N PRO A 115 17.92 5.12 2.61
CA PRO A 115 18.71 5.75 1.56
C PRO A 115 18.32 5.10 0.23
N GLN A 116 17.54 5.82 -0.58
CA GLN A 116 17.39 5.53 -2.00
C GLN A 116 18.72 5.78 -2.67
N LYS A 117 19.59 4.78 -2.63
CA LYS A 117 20.64 4.47 -3.60
C LYS A 117 21.38 3.25 -3.08
N ALA A 118 20.96 2.07 -3.56
CA ALA A 118 21.92 0.99 -3.75
C ALA A 118 23.00 1.57 -4.66
N GLY A 119 24.14 1.94 -4.06
CA GLY A 119 25.31 2.38 -4.80
C GLY A 119 25.61 1.37 -5.88
N THR A 120 25.78 1.86 -7.09
CA THR A 120 26.33 1.12 -8.21
C THR A 120 27.63 0.47 -7.76
N PHE A 121 27.58 -0.84 -7.50
CA PHE A 121 28.76 -1.65 -7.22
C PHE A 121 29.69 -1.57 -8.45
N PRO A 122 30.94 -1.09 -8.31
CA PRO A 122 31.87 -1.11 -9.42
C PRO A 122 32.26 -2.55 -9.72
N GLY A 123 31.79 -3.07 -10.85
CA GLY A 123 32.03 -4.43 -11.37
C GLY A 123 33.47 -4.70 -11.79
N ARG A 124 34.45 -4.45 -10.92
CA ARG A 124 35.88 -4.72 -11.16
C ARG A 124 36.55 -5.69 -10.19
N LEU A 125 35.86 -6.20 -9.16
CA LEU A 125 36.47 -7.13 -8.21
C LEU A 125 36.27 -8.63 -8.50
N PHE A 126 35.43 -9.02 -9.46
CA PHE A 126 35.12 -10.45 -9.72
C PHE A 126 35.77 -11.04 -10.99
N LYS A 127 36.84 -10.42 -11.52
CA LYS A 127 37.61 -10.99 -12.65
C LYS A 127 38.96 -11.62 -12.25
N SER A 128 39.40 -11.53 -11.00
CA SER A 128 40.71 -12.09 -10.58
C SER A 128 40.65 -13.52 -10.04
N PHE A 129 39.50 -14.02 -9.57
CA PHE A 129 39.42 -15.36 -8.97
C PHE A 129 39.13 -16.51 -9.95
N ARG A 130 38.82 -16.20 -11.22
CA ARG A 130 38.61 -17.23 -12.26
C ARG A 130 39.89 -17.66 -12.99
N ARG A 131 41.06 -17.18 -12.54
CA ARG A 131 42.39 -17.53 -13.09
C ARG A 131 43.27 -18.37 -12.15
N LEU A 132 42.82 -18.72 -10.94
CA LEU A 132 43.67 -19.45 -9.98
C LEU A 132 43.48 -20.98 -9.96
N PHE A 133 42.39 -21.53 -10.52
CA PHE A 133 42.18 -22.98 -10.60
C PHE A 133 41.48 -23.37 -11.91
N GLY A 134 42.14 -23.09 -13.02
CA GLY A 134 41.77 -23.60 -14.34
C GLY A 134 42.93 -24.37 -14.96
N GLY A 135 42.82 -25.69 -14.97
CA GLY A 135 43.49 -26.58 -15.92
C GLY A 135 44.27 -27.73 -15.28
N PRO A 136 44.40 -28.88 -15.95
CA PRO A 136 43.91 -29.21 -17.30
C PRO A 136 42.48 -29.78 -17.34
#